data_AF-A0A7C9BM55-F1
#
_entry.id   AF-A0A7C9BM55-F1
#
_cell.length_a   1.000
_cell.length_b   1.000
_cell.length_c   1.000
_cell.angle_alpha   90.00
_cell.angle_beta   90.00
_cell.angle_gamma   90.00
#
_symmetry.space_group_name_H-M   'P 1'
#
loop_
_entity.id
_entity.type
_entity.pdbx_description
1 polymer ?
#
loop_
_entity_poly.entity_id
_entity_poly.type
_entity_poly.pdbx_seq_one_letter_code
_entity_poly.pdbx_strand_id
1 'polypeptide(L)'
;MATIGIELRIGNTDTGAGIDQSQFADFYSFTLQHPSQPGPDISLSKLLVSLRKLKLQPAVAALDLIGLACAAYAADTTINRYKNSDDGWTRQFHLFVPVSDDATWQSQSGLVSQILNFLTGDLWQITFRQSDTQIVVAQRPMKPTTSTAEMVCLFSGGMDSFLGAMKLLEAGEKPLLVGHAKSSDVSSFRNQAFAALQQRYTATAPDLVSAHVRVTKPRHGGRVVEGENTERGRSFLFLALGAACASALPPVSTGHNKKLWIPENGFITLNLPLSPCAWGLTAPAPRIPTTSSLCNSYLIRWRWV
;
A
#
# COMPACT_ATOMS: atom_id res chain seq x y z
N MET A 1 3.09 2.41 27.41
CA MET A 1 3.53 2.47 26.00
C MET A 1 3.92 3.88 25.60
N ALA A 2 5.17 4.04 25.18
CA ALA A 2 5.68 5.27 24.59
C ALA A 2 5.08 5.45 23.18
N THR A 3 4.60 6.65 22.84
CA THR A 3 4.08 6.96 21.50
C THR A 3 5.19 7.49 20.61
N ILE A 4 5.26 7.00 19.38
CA ILE A 4 6.24 7.40 18.39
C ILE A 4 5.56 8.26 17.33
N GLY A 5 6.04 9.48 17.15
CA GLY A 5 5.52 10.42 16.17
C GLY A 5 6.17 10.20 14.81
N ILE A 6 5.36 10.16 13.76
CA ILE A 6 5.83 10.08 12.37
C ILE A 6 5.17 11.18 11.57
N GLU A 7 5.99 11.98 10.88
CA GLU A 7 5.53 13.03 9.99
C GLU A 7 5.92 12.73 8.55
N LEU A 8 4.94 12.83 7.65
CA LEU A 8 5.19 12.83 6.22
C LEU A 8 5.26 14.27 5.70
N ARG A 9 6.20 14.52 4.80
CA ARG A 9 6.30 15.76 4.02
C ARG A 9 6.32 15.46 2.53
N ILE A 10 5.76 16.35 1.71
CA ILE A 10 5.75 16.19 0.25
C ILE A 10 6.51 17.34 -0.43
N GLY A 11 7.54 16.98 -1.19
CA GLY A 11 8.38 17.94 -1.90
C GLY A 11 9.27 18.76 -0.96
N ASN A 12 9.75 19.91 -1.46
CA ASN A 12 10.71 20.76 -0.75
C ASN A 12 10.06 21.93 -0.01
N THR A 13 8.79 22.23 -0.31
CA THR A 13 8.09 23.42 0.21
C THR A 13 7.16 23.10 1.37
N ASP A 14 6.98 21.82 1.69
CA ASP A 14 6.16 21.38 2.81
C ASP A 14 6.90 21.58 4.13
N THR A 15 6.39 22.51 4.95
CA THR A 15 6.98 22.92 6.22
C THR A 15 6.72 21.92 7.36
N GLY A 16 5.92 20.89 7.12
CA GLY A 16 5.47 19.97 8.16
C GLY A 16 4.28 20.51 8.96
N ALA A 17 3.92 19.78 10.00
CA ALA A 17 2.73 19.96 10.81
C ALA A 17 2.95 20.88 12.04
N GLY A 18 4.18 21.37 12.27
CA GLY A 18 4.47 22.27 13.40
C GLY A 18 4.26 21.65 14.78
N ILE A 19 4.50 20.35 14.90
CA ILE A 19 4.20 19.57 16.10
C ILE A 19 5.29 19.77 17.16
N ASP A 20 4.89 19.91 18.43
CA ASP A 20 5.81 19.77 19.54
C ASP A 20 6.30 18.32 19.65
N GLN A 21 7.55 18.08 19.24
CA GLN A 21 8.13 16.74 19.19
C GLN A 21 8.42 16.17 20.60
N SER A 22 8.45 17.01 21.64
CA SER A 22 8.78 16.58 23.01
C SER A 22 7.71 15.70 23.66
N GLN A 23 6.49 15.69 23.10
CA GLN A 23 5.41 14.82 23.55
C GLN A 23 5.58 13.35 23.12
N PHE A 24 6.49 13.07 22.19
CA PHE A 24 6.75 11.73 21.68
C PHE A 24 8.04 11.16 22.27
N ALA A 25 8.09 9.84 22.42
CA ALA A 25 9.31 9.16 22.84
C ALA A 25 10.41 9.27 21.77
N ASP A 26 10.01 9.14 20.50
CA ASP A 26 10.82 9.40 19.32
C ASP A 26 9.96 10.08 18.27
N PHE A 27 10.59 10.88 17.40
CA PHE A 27 9.93 11.55 16.29
C PHE A 27 10.72 11.40 14.99
N TYR A 28 10.06 10.92 13.94
CA TYR A 28 10.67 10.67 12.63
C TYR A 28 9.94 11.46 11.54
N SER A 29 10.69 12.22 10.75
CA SER A 29 10.16 12.88 9.54
C SER A 29 10.66 12.17 8.29
N PHE A 30 9.72 11.83 7.40
CA PHE A 30 9.99 11.29 6.07
C PHE A 30 9.51 12.24 5.00
N THR A 31 10.27 12.35 3.91
CA THR A 31 9.86 13.18 2.77
C THR A 31 9.61 12.31 1.53
N LEU A 32 8.61 12.67 0.74
CA LEU A 32 8.35 12.14 -0.60
C LEU A 32 8.80 13.15 -1.66
N GLN A 33 9.38 12.64 -2.75
CA GLN A 33 9.80 13.46 -3.91
C GLN A 33 10.77 14.60 -3.52
N HIS A 34 11.72 14.29 -2.65
CA HIS A 34 12.72 15.23 -2.16
C HIS A 34 14.00 15.16 -3.02
N PRO A 35 14.22 16.03 -4.02
CA PRO A 35 15.28 15.81 -5.02
C PRO A 35 16.68 16.19 -4.51
N SER A 36 16.80 16.95 -3.41
CA SER A 36 17.97 17.83 -3.23
C SER A 36 18.63 17.90 -1.84
N GLN A 37 18.12 17.23 -0.80
CA GLN A 37 18.80 17.23 0.52
C GLN A 37 18.91 15.82 1.12
N PRO A 38 19.99 15.55 1.88
CA PRO A 38 20.15 14.32 2.64
C PRO A 38 19.14 14.23 3.79
N GLY A 39 18.43 13.10 3.88
CA GLY A 39 17.47 12.82 4.95
C GLY A 39 16.74 11.49 4.73
N PRO A 40 15.85 11.08 5.66
CA PRO A 40 14.96 9.93 5.46
C PRO A 40 13.98 10.22 4.33
N ASP A 41 14.24 9.66 3.15
CA ASP A 41 13.41 9.81 1.95
C ASP A 41 12.63 8.52 1.66
N ILE A 42 11.41 8.69 1.16
CA ILE A 42 10.60 7.62 0.57
C ILE A 42 10.62 7.80 -0.94
N SER A 43 11.26 6.86 -1.64
CA SER A 43 11.36 6.91 -3.10
C SER A 43 10.17 6.23 -3.76
N LEU A 44 9.46 6.98 -4.63
CA LEU A 44 8.40 6.49 -5.50
C LEU A 44 8.81 6.43 -6.98
N SER A 45 10.09 6.62 -7.30
CA SER A 45 10.57 6.84 -8.68
C SER A 45 10.11 5.77 -9.67
N LYS A 46 10.12 4.48 -9.28
CA LYS A 46 9.68 3.37 -10.13
C LYS A 46 8.19 3.44 -10.47
N LEU A 47 7.36 3.78 -9.49
CA LEU A 47 5.92 3.98 -9.67
C LEU A 47 5.67 5.15 -10.62
N LEU A 48 6.27 6.31 -10.35
CA LEU A 48 6.07 7.52 -11.16
C LEU A 48 6.55 7.35 -12.61
N VAL A 49 7.65 6.61 -12.82
CA VAL A 49 8.11 6.25 -14.17
C VAL A 49 7.08 5.34 -14.86
N SER A 50 6.56 4.33 -14.16
CA SER A 50 5.56 3.41 -14.74
C SER A 50 4.25 4.11 -15.08
N LEU A 51 3.75 4.99 -14.19
CA LEU A 51 2.56 5.80 -14.43
C LEU A 51 2.75 6.72 -15.64
N ARG A 52 3.89 7.43 -15.73
CA ARG A 52 4.20 8.29 -16.88
C ARG A 52 4.32 7.52 -18.19
N LYS A 53 4.90 6.31 -18.17
CA LYS A 53 5.03 5.46 -19.37
C LYS A 53 3.65 5.13 -19.96
N LEU A 54 2.67 4.83 -19.10
CA LEU A 54 1.28 4.53 -19.49
C LEU A 54 0.39 5.78 -19.56
N LYS A 55 0.94 6.96 -19.21
CA LYS A 55 0.25 8.24 -19.08
C LYS A 55 -1.01 8.13 -18.19
N LEU A 56 -0.87 7.40 -17.10
CA LEU A 56 -1.90 7.23 -16.08
C LEU A 56 -1.78 8.35 -15.05
N GLN A 57 -2.86 9.09 -14.84
CA GLN A 57 -2.96 10.17 -13.86
C GLN A 57 -3.96 9.78 -12.77
N PRO A 58 -3.52 9.25 -11.62
CA PRO A 58 -4.39 9.00 -10.49
C PRO A 58 -5.09 10.27 -10.00
N ALA A 59 -6.27 10.10 -9.42
CA ALA A 59 -6.99 11.18 -8.75
C ALA A 59 -6.19 11.69 -7.53
N VAL A 60 -6.39 12.96 -7.18
CA VAL A 60 -5.66 13.62 -6.07
C VAL A 60 -5.84 12.84 -4.75
N ALA A 61 -7.08 12.48 -4.41
CA ALA A 61 -7.35 11.65 -3.23
C ALA A 61 -6.63 10.28 -3.26
N ALA A 62 -6.41 9.69 -4.44
CA ALA A 62 -5.69 8.43 -4.54
C ALA A 62 -4.17 8.62 -4.37
N LEU A 63 -3.64 9.80 -4.68
CA LEU A 63 -2.26 10.19 -4.39
C LEU A 63 -2.07 10.48 -2.89
N ASP A 64 -3.06 11.12 -2.24
CA ASP A 64 -3.09 11.26 -0.77
C ASP A 64 -3.03 9.89 -0.08
N LEU A 65 -3.82 8.92 -0.58
CA LEU A 65 -3.80 7.54 -0.08
C LEU A 65 -2.43 6.86 -0.26
N ILE A 66 -1.76 7.10 -1.39
CA ILE A 66 -0.37 6.63 -1.58
C ILE A 66 0.55 7.26 -0.54
N GLY A 67 0.43 8.57 -0.29
CA GLY A 67 1.23 9.27 0.71
C GLY A 67 1.06 8.67 2.11
N LEU A 68 -0.19 8.54 2.56
CA LEU A 68 -0.57 7.88 3.81
C LEU A 68 0.02 6.46 3.91
N ALA A 69 -0.16 5.64 2.86
CA ALA A 69 0.34 4.27 2.87
C ALA A 69 1.86 4.18 2.86
N CYS A 70 2.54 5.12 2.22
CA CYS A 70 3.99 5.25 2.27
C CYS A 70 4.48 5.61 3.66
N ALA A 71 3.82 6.56 4.34
CA ALA A 71 4.15 6.95 5.72
C ALA A 71 3.97 5.77 6.69
N ALA A 72 2.85 5.06 6.58
CA ALA A 72 2.59 3.86 7.40
C ALA A 72 3.61 2.75 7.13
N TYR A 73 3.95 2.50 5.85
CA TYR A 73 4.96 1.51 5.50
C TYR A 73 6.37 1.92 5.96
N ALA A 74 6.70 3.21 5.91
CA ALA A 74 7.96 3.73 6.41
C ALA A 74 8.09 3.58 7.92
N ALA A 75 7.03 3.91 8.67
CA ALA A 75 6.96 3.67 10.10
C ALA A 75 7.11 2.18 10.44
N ASP A 76 6.31 1.33 9.79
CA ASP A 76 6.29 -0.11 10.03
C ASP A 76 7.66 -0.75 9.80
N THR A 77 8.41 -0.33 8.77
CA THR A 77 9.73 -0.91 8.43
C THR A 77 10.92 -0.25 9.13
N THR A 78 10.73 0.95 9.69
CA THR A 78 11.80 1.69 10.36
C THR A 78 11.89 1.37 11.84
N ILE A 79 10.75 1.18 12.51
CA ILE A 79 10.70 1.18 13.98
C ILE A 79 10.64 -0.26 14.47
N ASN A 80 11.72 -0.77 15.05
CA ASN A 80 11.79 -2.16 15.51
C ASN A 80 10.88 -2.41 16.72
N ARG A 81 9.96 -3.39 16.62
CA ARG A 81 9.03 -3.73 17.71
C ARG A 81 9.71 -4.17 18.98
N TYR A 82 10.75 -5.01 18.92
CA TYR A 82 11.41 -5.54 20.11
C TYR A 82 12.06 -4.44 20.96
N LYS A 83 12.43 -3.32 20.33
CA LYS A 83 13.03 -2.16 21.02
C LYS A 83 12.02 -1.10 21.43
N ASN A 84 10.86 -1.06 20.79
CA ASN A 84 9.92 0.07 20.86
C ASN A 84 8.50 -0.36 21.29
N SER A 85 8.38 -1.50 21.96
CA SER A 85 7.12 -1.96 22.54
C SER A 85 7.38 -2.58 23.91
N ASP A 86 6.40 -2.44 24.80
CA ASP A 86 6.49 -2.95 26.18
C ASP A 86 6.42 -4.49 26.20
N ASP A 87 5.76 -5.11 25.21
CA ASP A 87 5.50 -6.55 25.07
C ASP A 87 6.37 -7.23 23.99
N GLY A 88 7.24 -6.47 23.32
CA GLY A 88 8.02 -6.95 22.17
C GLY A 88 7.20 -7.12 20.88
N TRP A 89 5.95 -6.64 20.84
CA TRP A 89 5.05 -6.82 19.72
C TRP A 89 4.33 -5.55 19.27
N THR A 90 3.63 -4.87 20.17
CA THR A 90 2.63 -3.82 19.89
C THR A 90 3.26 -2.43 20.05
N ARG A 91 3.48 -1.73 18.93
CA ARG A 91 3.97 -0.34 18.95
C ARG A 91 2.79 0.63 18.99
N GLN A 92 3.04 1.86 19.43
CA GLN A 92 2.06 2.96 19.37
C GLN A 92 2.57 4.09 18.48
N PHE A 93 1.84 4.38 17.42
CA PHE A 93 2.19 5.37 16.40
C PHE A 93 1.20 6.53 16.38
N HIS A 94 1.71 7.73 16.14
CA HIS A 94 0.92 8.89 15.75
C HIS A 94 1.45 9.44 14.42
N LEU A 95 0.67 9.28 13.36
CA LEU A 95 1.02 9.74 12.02
C LEU A 95 0.42 11.11 11.71
N PHE A 96 1.24 11.96 11.11
CA PHE A 96 0.86 13.27 10.60
C PHE A 96 1.06 13.30 9.09
N VAL A 97 -0.05 13.37 8.35
CA VAL A 97 -0.05 13.16 6.90
C VAL A 97 -0.62 14.38 6.18
N PRO A 98 0.13 15.02 5.26
CA PRO A 98 -0.39 16.05 4.38
C PRO A 98 -1.35 15.44 3.36
N VAL A 99 -2.49 16.10 3.18
CA VAL A 99 -3.52 15.71 2.22
C VAL A 99 -4.13 16.93 1.54
N SER A 100 -4.75 16.69 0.39
CA SER A 100 -5.38 17.75 -0.40
C SER A 100 -6.70 18.29 0.17
N ASP A 101 -7.40 17.50 1.00
CA ASP A 101 -8.63 17.87 1.70
C ASP A 101 -8.65 17.22 3.08
N ASP A 102 -8.24 17.97 4.09
CA ASP A 102 -8.12 17.47 5.46
C ASP A 102 -9.46 17.12 6.09
N ALA A 103 -10.53 17.86 5.81
CA ALA A 103 -11.86 17.58 6.34
C ALA A 103 -12.36 16.20 5.88
N THR A 104 -12.24 15.91 4.58
CA THR A 104 -12.60 14.61 4.02
C THR A 104 -11.78 13.50 4.66
N TRP A 105 -10.45 13.64 4.72
CA TRP A 105 -9.57 12.61 5.27
C TRP A 105 -9.73 12.41 6.78
N GLN A 106 -9.94 13.50 7.54
CA GLN A 106 -10.13 13.43 8.98
C GLN A 106 -11.40 12.66 9.34
N SER A 107 -12.45 12.74 8.50
CA SER A 107 -13.66 11.90 8.65
C SER A 107 -13.39 10.40 8.50
N GLN A 108 -12.32 10.03 7.79
CA GLN A 108 -11.91 8.64 7.54
C GLN A 108 -10.82 8.15 8.49
N SER A 109 -10.26 9.03 9.34
CA SER A 109 -9.14 8.71 10.26
C SER A 109 -9.39 7.45 11.10
N GLY A 110 -10.59 7.32 11.69
CA GLY A 110 -10.97 6.16 12.49
C GLY A 110 -10.95 4.84 11.70
N LEU A 111 -11.46 4.84 10.46
CA LEU A 111 -11.44 3.66 9.58
C LEU A 111 -10.01 3.27 9.20
N VAL A 112 -9.19 4.25 8.82
CA VAL A 112 -7.79 3.99 8.45
C VAL A 112 -7.01 3.45 9.64
N SER A 113 -7.18 4.03 10.83
CA SER A 113 -6.58 3.53 12.07
C SER A 113 -7.01 2.08 12.34
N GLN A 114 -8.29 1.74 12.21
CA GLN A 114 -8.76 0.37 12.41
C GLN A 114 -8.13 -0.62 11.42
N ILE A 115 -8.02 -0.23 10.14
CA ILE A 115 -7.37 -1.06 9.11
C ILE A 115 -5.89 -1.29 9.46
N LEU A 116 -5.15 -0.24 9.80
CA LEU A 116 -3.73 -0.36 10.14
C LEU A 116 -3.53 -1.17 11.43
N ASN A 117 -4.37 -0.96 12.45
CA ASN A 117 -4.34 -1.75 13.68
C ASN A 117 -4.50 -3.24 13.38
N PHE A 118 -5.49 -3.59 12.55
CA PHE A 118 -5.75 -4.98 12.17
C PHE A 118 -4.59 -5.59 11.39
N LEU A 119 -4.03 -4.86 10.42
CA LEU A 119 -2.99 -5.39 9.54
C LEU A 119 -1.64 -5.54 10.25
N THR A 120 -1.28 -4.60 11.14
CA THR A 120 0.05 -4.59 11.75
C THR A 120 0.11 -5.14 13.17
N GLY A 121 -1.03 -5.16 13.87
CA GLY A 121 -1.10 -5.47 15.30
C GLY A 121 -0.53 -4.35 16.19
N ASP A 122 -0.38 -3.13 15.65
CA ASP A 122 0.04 -1.94 16.40
C ASP A 122 -1.16 -1.02 16.67
N LEU A 123 -0.94 0.05 17.44
CA LEU A 123 -1.93 1.08 17.72
C LEU A 123 -1.62 2.34 16.89
N TRP A 124 -2.51 2.72 16.00
CA TRP A 124 -2.35 3.85 15.08
C TRP A 124 -3.31 4.98 15.39
N GLN A 125 -2.76 6.16 15.66
CA GLN A 125 -3.46 7.44 15.60
C GLN A 125 -3.02 8.18 14.34
N ILE A 126 -3.96 8.83 13.65
CA ILE A 126 -3.68 9.55 12.40
C ILE A 126 -4.31 10.93 12.48
N THR A 127 -3.48 11.94 12.21
CA THR A 127 -3.88 13.32 12.07
C THR A 127 -3.56 13.77 10.65
N PHE A 128 -4.59 14.17 9.92
CA PHE A 128 -4.44 14.74 8.59
C PHE A 128 -4.25 16.24 8.70
N ARG A 129 -3.47 16.81 7.79
CA ARG A 129 -3.30 18.26 7.67
C ARG A 129 -3.50 18.69 6.23
N GLN A 130 -4.13 19.84 6.05
CA GLN A 130 -4.26 20.46 4.75
C GLN A 130 -2.87 20.78 4.19
N SER A 131 -2.64 20.45 2.93
CA SER A 131 -1.42 20.82 2.21
C SER A 131 -1.72 21.22 0.77
N ASP A 132 -1.07 22.28 0.31
CA ASP A 132 -1.06 22.67 -1.11
C ASP A 132 -0.03 21.88 -1.93
N THR A 133 0.88 21.16 -1.25
CA THR A 133 1.81 20.24 -1.90
C THR A 133 1.17 18.86 -2.06
N GLN A 134 1.33 18.29 -3.25
CA GLN A 134 0.80 16.97 -3.60
C GLN A 134 1.86 16.15 -4.34
N ILE A 135 1.70 14.83 -4.37
CA ILE A 135 2.57 13.96 -5.16
C ILE A 135 2.39 14.29 -6.64
N VAL A 136 3.43 14.79 -7.30
CA VAL A 136 3.36 15.17 -8.72
C VAL A 136 3.81 14.01 -9.59
N VAL A 137 2.90 13.44 -10.38
CA VAL A 137 3.20 12.35 -11.32
C VAL A 137 4.01 12.85 -12.52
N ALA A 138 3.60 13.98 -13.10
CA ALA A 138 4.28 14.64 -14.20
C ALA A 138 4.18 16.16 -14.06
N GLN A 139 5.28 16.86 -14.32
CA GLN A 139 5.35 18.33 -14.28
C GLN A 139 4.59 19.01 -15.43
N ARG A 140 4.27 18.25 -16.49
CA ARG A 140 3.51 18.72 -17.65
C ARG A 140 2.27 17.85 -17.82
N PRO A 141 1.16 18.41 -18.33
CA PRO A 141 -0.01 17.62 -18.68
C PRO A 141 0.37 16.44 -19.57
N MET A 142 -0.05 15.25 -19.18
CA MET A 142 0.17 14.06 -19.99
C MET A 142 -0.86 13.99 -21.11
N LYS A 143 -0.47 13.43 -22.27
CA LYS A 143 -1.42 13.01 -23.30
C LYS A 143 -2.37 11.93 -22.73
N PRO A 144 -3.52 11.66 -23.38
CA PRO A 144 -4.40 10.56 -22.97
C PRO A 144 -3.66 9.25 -22.77
N THR A 145 -4.13 8.44 -21.82
CA THR A 145 -3.53 7.14 -21.47
C THR A 145 -3.36 6.26 -22.70
N THR A 146 -2.26 5.51 -22.74
CA THR A 146 -2.04 4.47 -23.76
C THR A 146 -2.57 3.11 -23.34
N SER A 147 -3.00 2.96 -22.09
CA SER A 147 -3.50 1.69 -21.58
C SER A 147 -4.95 1.48 -22.03
N THR A 148 -5.26 0.24 -22.42
CA THR A 148 -6.63 -0.19 -22.76
C THR A 148 -7.31 -0.92 -21.60
N ALA A 149 -6.69 -0.89 -20.42
CA ALA A 149 -7.19 -1.61 -19.26
C ALA A 149 -8.52 -1.03 -18.73
N GLU A 150 -9.41 -1.93 -18.32
CA GLU A 150 -10.75 -1.61 -17.83
C GLU A 150 -10.89 -1.89 -16.33
N MET A 151 -9.93 -2.62 -15.75
CA MET A 151 -9.87 -3.00 -14.35
C MET A 151 -8.43 -3.14 -13.87
N VAL A 152 -8.25 -3.19 -12.56
CA VAL A 152 -6.92 -3.42 -11.94
C VAL A 152 -6.87 -4.81 -11.34
N CYS A 153 -5.73 -5.47 -11.47
CA CYS A 153 -5.42 -6.71 -10.77
C CYS A 153 -4.09 -6.57 -10.03
N LEU A 154 -4.10 -6.80 -8.71
CA LEU A 154 -2.87 -6.84 -7.94
C LEU A 154 -2.02 -8.04 -8.36
N PHE A 155 -0.74 -7.77 -8.63
CA PHE A 155 0.20 -8.70 -9.22
C PHE A 155 1.52 -8.70 -8.45
N SER A 156 1.58 -9.48 -7.36
CA SER A 156 2.76 -9.59 -6.52
C SER A 156 3.91 -10.37 -7.19
N GLY A 157 3.57 -11.23 -8.16
CA GLY A 157 4.51 -12.17 -8.79
C GLY A 157 4.50 -13.56 -8.14
N GLY A 158 3.66 -13.77 -7.13
CA GLY A 158 3.37 -15.10 -6.59
C GLY A 158 2.35 -15.86 -7.43
N MET A 159 2.23 -17.18 -7.16
CA MET A 159 1.36 -18.10 -7.90
C MET A 159 -0.11 -17.66 -7.93
N ASP A 160 -0.66 -17.21 -6.80
CA ASP A 160 -2.07 -16.79 -6.72
C ASP A 160 -2.35 -15.60 -7.62
N SER A 161 -1.49 -14.59 -7.56
CA SER A 161 -1.59 -13.40 -8.40
C SER A 161 -1.42 -13.71 -9.89
N PHE A 162 -0.60 -14.73 -10.20
CA PHE A 162 -0.42 -15.22 -11.57
C PHE A 162 -1.66 -15.93 -12.10
N LEU A 163 -2.20 -16.89 -11.34
CA LEU A 163 -3.44 -17.60 -11.71
C LEU A 163 -4.64 -16.66 -11.80
N GLY A 164 -4.73 -15.68 -10.89
CA GLY A 164 -5.77 -14.64 -10.94
C GLY A 164 -5.69 -13.79 -12.20
N ALA A 165 -4.49 -13.35 -12.58
CA ALA A 165 -4.28 -12.62 -13.83
C ALA A 165 -4.60 -13.47 -15.06
N MET A 166 -4.15 -14.74 -15.10
CA MET A 166 -4.50 -15.68 -16.18
C MET A 166 -6.01 -15.84 -16.33
N LYS A 167 -6.73 -16.06 -15.23
CA LYS A 167 -8.18 -16.22 -15.25
C LYS A 167 -8.90 -15.03 -15.87
N LEU A 168 -8.46 -13.80 -15.56
CA LEU A 168 -9.02 -12.59 -16.16
C LEU A 168 -8.71 -12.52 -17.66
N LEU A 169 -7.47 -12.80 -18.05
CA LEU A 169 -7.05 -12.76 -19.44
C LEU A 169 -7.74 -13.84 -20.30
N GLU A 170 -7.98 -15.03 -19.74
CA GLU A 170 -8.75 -16.11 -20.39
C GLU A 170 -10.22 -15.75 -20.61
N ALA A 171 -10.79 -14.95 -19.70
CA ALA A 171 -12.14 -14.41 -19.85
C ALA A 171 -12.21 -13.24 -20.86
N GLY A 172 -11.09 -12.87 -21.50
CA GLY A 172 -11.02 -11.74 -22.43
C GLY A 172 -11.04 -10.37 -21.76
N GLU A 173 -10.91 -10.32 -20.43
CA GLU A 173 -10.84 -9.07 -19.67
C GLU A 173 -9.49 -8.38 -19.88
N LYS A 174 -9.46 -7.06 -19.66
CA LYS A 174 -8.26 -6.22 -19.84
C LYS A 174 -7.75 -5.68 -18.51
N PRO A 175 -7.02 -6.48 -17.71
CA PRO A 175 -6.50 -6.02 -16.44
C PRO A 175 -5.22 -5.20 -16.60
N LEU A 176 -5.15 -4.07 -15.90
CA LEU A 176 -3.89 -3.41 -15.54
C LEU A 176 -3.29 -4.16 -14.36
N LEU A 177 -2.15 -4.80 -14.59
CA LEU A 177 -1.43 -5.48 -13.51
C LEU A 177 -0.67 -4.44 -12.68
N VAL A 178 -0.80 -4.51 -11.36
CA VAL A 178 -0.12 -3.58 -10.44
C VAL A 178 0.73 -4.38 -9.48
N GLY A 179 2.04 -4.19 -9.55
CA GLY A 179 3.00 -4.93 -8.73
C GLY A 179 3.82 -4.03 -7.83
N HIS A 180 4.10 -4.48 -6.61
CA HIS A 180 5.07 -3.87 -5.71
C HIS A 180 6.26 -4.81 -5.50
N ALA A 181 7.48 -4.36 -5.76
CA ALA A 181 8.69 -5.15 -5.54
C ALA A 181 9.38 -4.74 -4.24
N LYS A 182 9.78 -5.71 -3.41
CA LYS A 182 10.60 -5.49 -2.20
C LYS A 182 12.09 -5.32 -2.53
N SER A 183 12.59 -6.12 -3.45
CA SER A 183 14.01 -6.21 -3.84
C SER A 183 14.14 -6.54 -5.32
N SER A 184 15.36 -6.46 -5.85
CA SER A 184 15.72 -6.90 -7.20
C SER A 184 15.27 -8.34 -7.47
N ASP A 185 15.38 -9.22 -6.48
CA ASP A 185 15.15 -10.66 -6.66
C ASP A 185 13.66 -10.98 -6.81
N VAL A 186 12.80 -10.37 -5.98
CA VAL A 186 11.34 -10.50 -6.15
C VAL A 186 10.89 -9.88 -7.48
N SER A 187 11.59 -8.84 -7.94
CA SER A 187 11.26 -8.20 -9.21
C SER A 187 11.54 -9.10 -10.42
N SER A 188 12.53 -10.00 -10.36
CA SER A 188 12.88 -10.87 -11.49
C SER A 188 11.79 -11.90 -11.78
N PHE A 189 11.31 -12.61 -10.75
CA PHE A 189 10.22 -13.60 -10.88
C PHE A 189 8.93 -12.96 -11.37
N ARG A 190 8.55 -11.81 -10.81
CA ARG A 190 7.37 -11.07 -11.27
C ARG A 190 7.50 -10.64 -12.73
N ASN A 191 8.67 -10.17 -13.16
CA ASN A 191 8.89 -9.76 -14.54
C ASN A 191 8.86 -10.96 -15.49
N GLN A 192 9.38 -12.13 -15.07
CA GLN A 192 9.28 -13.38 -15.84
C GLN A 192 7.84 -13.85 -15.96
N ALA A 193 7.09 -13.86 -14.86
CA ALA A 193 5.67 -14.20 -14.83
C ALA A 193 4.86 -13.25 -15.74
N PHE A 194 5.13 -11.94 -15.65
CA PHE A 194 4.50 -10.96 -16.52
C PHE A 194 4.84 -11.19 -18.01
N ALA A 195 6.11 -11.45 -18.34
CA ALA A 195 6.52 -11.74 -19.70
C ALA A 195 5.82 -12.99 -20.25
N ALA A 196 5.64 -14.03 -19.45
CA ALA A 196 4.88 -15.22 -19.83
C ALA A 196 3.41 -14.89 -20.15
N LEU A 197 2.76 -14.03 -19.35
CA LEU A 197 1.40 -13.56 -19.64
C LEU A 197 1.34 -12.78 -20.96
N GLN A 198 2.28 -11.85 -21.19
CA GLN A 198 2.31 -11.08 -22.44
C GLN A 198 2.55 -11.97 -23.67
N GLN A 199 3.41 -12.98 -23.56
CA GLN A 199 3.67 -13.95 -24.62
C GLN A 199 2.45 -14.83 -24.93
N ARG A 200 1.69 -15.22 -23.89
CA ARG A 200 0.54 -16.12 -24.04
C ARG A 200 -0.74 -15.41 -24.50
N TYR A 201 -0.94 -14.15 -24.10
CA TYR A 201 -2.15 -13.37 -24.34
C TYR A 201 -1.84 -12.12 -25.19
N THR A 202 -1.27 -12.34 -26.38
CA THR A 202 -0.85 -11.27 -27.30
C THR A 202 -1.98 -10.36 -27.78
N ALA A 203 -3.20 -10.91 -27.90
CA ALA A 203 -4.38 -10.14 -28.32
C ALA A 203 -4.79 -9.09 -27.29
N THR A 204 -4.67 -9.42 -26.00
CA THR A 204 -5.00 -8.50 -24.89
C THR A 204 -3.80 -7.62 -24.52
N ALA A 205 -2.60 -8.18 -24.58
CA ALA A 205 -1.32 -7.53 -24.26
C ALA A 205 -1.38 -6.71 -22.95
N PRO A 206 -1.51 -7.37 -21.77
CA PRO A 206 -1.69 -6.65 -20.52
C PRO A 206 -0.52 -5.72 -20.20
N ASP A 207 -0.84 -4.60 -19.56
CA ASP A 207 0.12 -3.63 -19.03
C ASP A 207 0.51 -3.96 -17.58
N LEU A 208 1.71 -3.54 -17.19
CA LEU A 208 2.20 -3.64 -15.80
C LEU A 208 2.64 -2.27 -15.28
N VAL A 209 2.02 -1.83 -14.17
CA VAL A 209 2.57 -0.78 -13.32
C VAL A 209 3.46 -1.43 -12.27
N SER A 210 4.77 -1.15 -12.35
CA SER A 210 5.73 -1.60 -11.36
C SER A 210 6.01 -0.49 -10.35
N ALA A 211 5.60 -0.69 -9.11
CA ALA A 211 6.00 0.11 -7.96
C ALA A 211 7.17 -0.53 -7.21
N HIS A 212 7.99 0.32 -6.61
CA HIS A 212 9.00 -0.04 -5.62
C HIS A 212 9.10 1.15 -4.66
N VAL A 213 8.58 0.99 -3.44
CA VAL A 213 8.63 2.01 -2.41
C VAL A 213 9.86 1.74 -1.55
N ARG A 214 10.89 2.57 -1.73
CA ARG A 214 12.14 2.46 -0.98
C ARG A 214 12.13 3.46 0.16
N VAL A 215 12.24 2.97 1.39
CA VAL A 215 12.34 3.81 2.59
C VAL A 215 13.80 3.89 3.00
N THR A 216 14.33 5.11 3.09
CA THR A 216 15.67 5.36 3.63
C THR A 216 15.58 5.44 5.15
N LYS A 217 16.26 4.52 5.84
CA LYS A 217 16.21 4.47 7.31
C LYS A 217 16.88 5.72 7.92
N PRO A 218 16.23 6.38 8.89
CA PRO A 218 16.80 7.51 9.61
C PRO A 218 18.04 7.10 10.41
N ARG A 219 18.82 8.10 10.80
CA ARG A 219 19.95 7.94 11.72
C ARG A 219 19.58 8.55 13.07
N HIS A 220 19.87 7.82 14.14
CA HIS A 220 19.76 8.28 15.52
C HIS A 220 21.15 8.17 16.17
N GLY A 221 21.65 9.26 16.77
CA GLY A 221 23.00 9.28 17.36
C GLY A 221 24.13 8.91 16.39
N GLY A 222 23.98 9.24 15.09
CA GLY A 222 24.96 8.92 14.04
C GLY A 222 24.89 7.49 13.48
N ARG A 223 24.07 6.60 14.05
CA ARG A 223 23.88 5.21 13.58
C ARG A 223 22.54 5.06 12.87
N VAL A 224 22.50 4.24 11.82
CA VAL A 224 21.24 3.90 11.14
C VAL A 224 20.36 3.11 12.12
N VAL A 225 19.08 3.49 12.24
CA VAL A 225 18.13 2.78 13.10
C VAL A 225 17.99 1.34 12.62
N GLU A 226 17.99 0.41 13.58
CA GLU A 226 17.69 -0.98 13.29
C GLU A 226 16.21 -1.10 12.94
N GLY A 227 15.92 -1.51 11.71
CA GLY A 227 14.55 -1.55 11.22
C GLY A 227 13.77 -2.79 11.69
N GLU A 228 12.53 -2.83 11.22
CA GLU A 228 11.61 -3.94 11.39
C GLU A 228 11.55 -4.76 10.11
N ASN A 229 11.55 -6.09 10.23
CA ASN A 229 11.63 -6.98 9.07
C ASN A 229 10.29 -7.63 8.70
N THR A 230 9.23 -7.41 9.50
CA THR A 230 7.95 -8.09 9.32
C THR A 230 7.05 -7.47 8.26
N GLU A 231 7.23 -6.18 7.95
CA GLU A 231 6.56 -5.49 6.83
C GLU A 231 5.04 -5.69 6.80
N ARG A 232 4.40 -5.72 7.98
CA ARG A 232 2.97 -6.03 8.13
C ARG A 232 2.07 -4.96 7.52
N GLY A 233 2.56 -3.73 7.41
CA GLY A 233 1.87 -2.63 6.73
C GLY A 233 1.94 -2.69 5.19
N ARG A 234 2.66 -3.66 4.60
CA ARG A 234 2.84 -3.74 3.14
C ARG A 234 1.53 -3.97 2.39
N SER A 235 0.63 -4.77 2.94
CA SER A 235 -0.68 -5.06 2.33
C SER A 235 -1.47 -3.77 2.12
N PHE A 236 -1.49 -2.87 3.11
CA PHE A 236 -2.12 -1.55 2.98
C PHE A 236 -1.51 -0.73 1.84
N LEU A 237 -0.17 -0.68 1.75
CA LEU A 237 0.53 -0.05 0.64
C LEU A 237 0.16 -0.66 -0.72
N PHE A 238 0.05 -1.97 -0.80
CA PHE A 238 -0.26 -2.65 -2.05
C PHE A 238 -1.70 -2.36 -2.51
N LEU A 239 -2.65 -2.30 -1.58
CA LEU A 239 -4.03 -1.88 -1.84
C LEU A 239 -4.11 -0.42 -2.31
N ALA A 240 -3.39 0.49 -1.64
CA ALA A 240 -3.32 1.90 -2.02
C ALA A 240 -2.80 2.08 -3.45
N LEU A 241 -1.76 1.33 -3.84
CA LEU A 241 -1.24 1.33 -5.21
C LEU A 241 -2.30 0.84 -6.22
N GLY A 242 -3.04 -0.22 -5.89
CA GLY A 242 -4.13 -0.72 -6.71
C GLY A 242 -5.25 0.30 -6.89
N ALA A 243 -5.68 0.94 -5.80
CA ALA A 243 -6.71 1.98 -5.80
C ALA A 243 -6.28 3.21 -6.62
N ALA A 244 -5.02 3.64 -6.49
CA ALA A 244 -4.48 4.73 -7.28
C ALA A 244 -4.45 4.42 -8.77
N CYS A 245 -3.99 3.23 -9.15
CA CYS A 245 -4.02 2.80 -10.55
C CYS A 245 -5.46 2.69 -11.07
N ALA A 246 -6.41 2.22 -10.25
CA ALA A 246 -7.81 2.14 -10.63
C ALA A 246 -8.36 3.55 -10.90
N SER A 247 -8.12 4.52 -10.01
CA SER A 247 -8.55 5.90 -10.20
C SER A 247 -8.04 6.53 -11.50
N ALA A 248 -6.86 6.10 -11.99
CA ALA A 248 -6.23 6.59 -13.20
C ALA A 248 -6.76 5.98 -14.51
N LEU A 249 -7.50 4.87 -14.44
CA LEU A 249 -8.04 4.23 -15.63
C LEU A 249 -9.13 5.11 -16.29
N PRO A 250 -9.40 4.98 -17.59
CA PRO A 250 -10.55 5.63 -18.22
C PRO A 250 -11.88 5.21 -17.58
N PRO A 251 -12.94 6.03 -17.67
CA PRO A 251 -14.29 5.62 -17.30
C PRO A 251 -14.69 4.34 -18.05
N VAL A 252 -15.30 3.39 -17.35
CA VAL A 252 -15.78 2.16 -17.97
C VAL A 252 -17.03 2.51 -18.78
N SER A 253 -17.08 2.08 -20.04
CA SER A 253 -18.22 2.29 -20.95
C SER A 253 -19.55 1.74 -20.43
N THR A 254 -19.51 0.85 -19.42
CA THR A 254 -20.67 0.15 -18.87
C THR A 254 -21.28 0.82 -17.62
N GLY A 255 -20.83 2.01 -17.21
CA GLY A 255 -21.44 2.75 -16.08
C GLY A 255 -21.23 2.12 -14.69
N HIS A 256 -20.32 1.15 -14.55
CA HIS A 256 -20.00 0.50 -13.28
C HIS A 256 -18.75 1.11 -12.63
N ASN A 257 -18.68 1.04 -11.29
CA ASN A 257 -17.50 1.38 -10.51
C ASN A 257 -16.29 0.53 -10.95
N LYS A 258 -15.10 1.14 -10.93
CA LYS A 258 -13.85 0.50 -11.34
C LYS A 258 -13.54 -0.67 -10.42
N LYS A 259 -13.20 -1.83 -11.00
CA LYS A 259 -12.94 -3.06 -10.24
C LYS A 259 -11.46 -3.20 -9.88
N LEU A 260 -11.19 -3.52 -8.62
CA LEU A 260 -9.87 -3.93 -8.13
C LEU A 260 -9.91 -5.41 -7.72
N TRP A 261 -9.13 -6.23 -8.41
CA TRP A 261 -8.97 -7.65 -8.11
C TRP A 261 -7.75 -7.89 -7.22
N ILE A 262 -7.95 -8.70 -6.18
CA ILE A 262 -6.92 -9.11 -5.23
C ILE A 262 -6.89 -10.65 -5.24
N PRO A 263 -6.08 -11.27 -6.13
CA PRO A 263 -5.96 -12.71 -6.14
C PRO A 263 -5.01 -13.15 -5.02
N GLU A 264 -5.56 -13.75 -3.99
CA GLU A 264 -4.80 -14.23 -2.83
C GLU A 264 -5.52 -15.41 -2.16
N ASN A 265 -4.76 -16.32 -1.55
CA ASN A 265 -5.34 -17.43 -0.80
C ASN A 265 -5.87 -16.97 0.58
N GLY A 266 -7.19 -17.00 0.75
CA GLY A 266 -7.90 -16.50 1.92
C GLY A 266 -7.49 -17.08 3.29
N PHE A 267 -6.83 -18.24 3.34
CA PHE A 267 -6.27 -18.80 4.58
C PHE A 267 -5.13 -17.95 5.16
N ILE A 268 -4.33 -17.31 4.31
CA ILE A 268 -3.24 -16.41 4.72
C ILE A 268 -3.81 -15.01 5.02
N THR A 269 -4.83 -14.59 4.26
CA THR A 269 -5.47 -13.27 4.40
C THR A 269 -6.25 -13.09 5.71
N LEU A 270 -6.83 -14.17 6.25
CA LEU A 270 -7.59 -14.12 7.51
C LEU A 270 -6.71 -14.12 8.77
N ASN A 271 -5.39 -14.28 8.63
CA ASN A 271 -4.44 -14.41 9.75
C ASN A 271 -4.96 -15.37 10.84
N LEU A 272 -5.58 -16.48 10.42
CA LEU A 272 -6.11 -17.48 11.36
C LEU A 272 -4.92 -18.11 12.10
N PRO A 273 -4.99 -18.26 13.43
CA PRO A 273 -3.91 -18.88 14.18
C PRO A 273 -3.66 -20.30 13.64
N LEU A 274 -2.42 -20.57 13.24
CA LEU A 274 -1.98 -21.82 12.61
C LEU A 274 -1.94 -23.01 13.59
N SER A 275 -2.58 -22.91 14.75
CA SER A 275 -2.62 -23.98 15.76
C SER A 275 -3.94 -24.00 16.53
N PRO A 276 -4.58 -25.17 16.68
CA PRO A 276 -5.80 -25.33 17.48
C PRO A 276 -5.65 -24.92 18.97
N CYS A 277 -4.42 -24.77 19.46
CA CYS A 277 -4.16 -24.38 20.85
C CYS A 277 -4.33 -22.87 21.14
N ALA A 278 -4.56 -22.03 20.14
CA ALA A 278 -4.83 -20.60 20.34
C ALA A 278 -6.29 -20.29 20.72
N TRP A 279 -7.12 -21.32 20.91
CA TRP A 279 -8.54 -21.19 21.28
C TRP A 279 -8.79 -20.98 22.79
N GLY A 280 -7.72 -20.83 23.58
CA GLY A 280 -7.81 -20.93 25.04
C GLY A 280 -7.95 -19.64 25.86
N LEU A 281 -7.72 -18.42 25.32
CA LEU A 281 -7.53 -17.27 26.23
C LEU A 281 -8.26 -15.95 25.96
N THR A 282 -9.08 -15.75 24.93
CA THR A 282 -9.98 -14.57 24.90
C THR A 282 -11.31 -14.78 24.13
N ALA A 283 -12.41 -14.89 24.91
CA ALA A 283 -13.82 -14.58 24.59
C ALA A 283 -14.64 -15.47 23.60
N PRO A 284 -16.00 -15.51 23.72
CA PRO A 284 -16.82 -16.67 23.37
C PRO A 284 -17.18 -16.75 21.88
N ALA A 285 -17.07 -17.94 21.31
CA ALA A 285 -17.37 -18.25 19.92
C ALA A 285 -18.88 -18.24 19.60
N PRO A 286 -19.29 -17.84 18.38
CA PRO A 286 -20.38 -18.50 17.69
C PRO A 286 -19.82 -19.70 16.90
N ARG A 287 -20.47 -20.83 17.13
CA ARG A 287 -20.19 -22.17 16.60
C ARG A 287 -20.31 -22.20 15.07
N ILE A 288 -19.27 -22.61 14.34
CA ILE A 288 -19.37 -23.00 12.92
C ILE A 288 -19.47 -24.54 12.86
N PRO A 289 -20.48 -25.13 12.21
CA PRO A 289 -20.56 -26.58 12.05
C PRO A 289 -19.54 -27.07 11.02
N THR A 290 -19.00 -28.26 11.29
CA THR A 290 -18.20 -29.09 10.40
C THR A 290 -18.82 -29.26 9.02
N THR A 291 -18.07 -29.04 7.93
CA THR A 291 -18.25 -29.78 6.67
C THR A 291 -17.04 -29.69 5.74
N SER A 292 -16.59 -30.86 5.34
CA SER A 292 -15.49 -31.21 4.43
C SER A 292 -15.86 -31.02 2.94
N SER A 293 -16.25 -29.82 2.51
CA SER A 293 -16.63 -29.60 1.09
C SER A 293 -16.33 -28.23 0.49
N LEU A 294 -15.63 -27.31 1.16
CA LEU A 294 -15.34 -25.97 0.63
C LEU A 294 -13.94 -25.86 -0.01
N CYS A 295 -13.65 -26.77 -0.95
CA CYS A 295 -12.69 -26.51 -2.03
C CYS A 295 -13.41 -25.69 -3.11
N ASN A 296 -13.58 -24.38 -2.92
CA ASN A 296 -13.87 -23.50 -4.05
C ASN A 296 -13.48 -22.04 -3.77
N SER A 297 -12.45 -21.60 -4.50
CA SER A 297 -12.14 -20.22 -4.90
C SER A 297 -12.73 -19.07 -4.07
N TYR A 298 -11.93 -18.51 -3.13
CA TYR A 298 -12.21 -17.19 -2.58
C TYR A 298 -11.51 -16.11 -3.41
N LEU A 299 -12.25 -15.48 -4.33
CA LEU A 299 -11.88 -14.19 -4.92
C LEU A 299 -12.55 -13.11 -4.06
N ILE A 300 -11.78 -12.41 -3.22
CA ILE A 300 -12.31 -11.31 -2.43
C ILE A 300 -12.48 -10.10 -3.36
N ARG A 301 -13.74 -9.73 -3.60
CA ARG A 301 -14.14 -8.64 -4.49
C ARG A 301 -14.46 -7.41 -3.65
N TRP A 302 -13.55 -6.45 -3.59
CA TRP A 302 -13.82 -5.16 -2.96
C TRP A 302 -14.56 -4.25 -3.94
N ARG A 303 -15.75 -3.79 -3.56
CA ARG A 303 -16.51 -2.75 -4.26
C ARG A 303 -16.34 -1.46 -3.47
N TRP A 304 -15.73 -0.45 -4.08
CA TRP A 304 -15.80 0.92 -3.55
C TRP A 304 -17.05 1.59 -4.15
N VAL A 305 -17.83 2.27 -3.31
CA VAL A 305 -19.03 3.05 -3.67
C VAL A 305 -18.61 4.32 -4.40
#